data_AF-A0A383BH97-F1
#
_entry.id   AF-A0A383BH97-F1
#
_cell.length_a   1.000
_cell.length_b   1.000
_cell.length_c   1.000
_cell.angle_alpha   90.00
_cell.angle_beta   90.00
_cell.angle_gamma   90.00
#
_symmetry.space_group_name_H-M   'P 1'
#
loop_
_entity.id
_entity.type
_entity.pdbx_description
1 polymer ?
#
loop_
_entity_poly.entity_id
_entity_poly.type
_entity_poly.pdbx_seq_one_letter_code
_entity_poly.pdbx_strand_id
1 'polypeptide(L)'
;MQTFVAALFSEAGLRDEDARLMGQILTDNDLRCVFSHGTNACKQYLHYLREGGINPRPDVKVVHEAPGALVLDGDGGLGYFPCWHGTERIIAKAKTCGSAVLTTRNHHHFGAAGNYTRRAVAADCIGLAASNHRSTHDPGRPVYSTITSSPLSIAVPAGEQPPLILDMAGGIL
;
A
#
# COMPACT_ATOMS: atom_id res chain seq x y z
N MET A 1 4.21 -1.49 20.47
CA MET A 1 3.18 -1.83 19.48
C MET A 1 3.77 -2.52 18.25
N GLN A 2 4.70 -1.89 17.52
CA GLN A 2 5.33 -2.45 16.31
C GLN A 2 5.82 -3.91 16.48
N THR A 3 6.60 -4.21 17.53
CA THR A 3 7.10 -5.57 17.81
C THR A 3 5.98 -6.59 18.04
N PHE A 4 4.91 -6.19 18.71
CA PHE A 4 3.76 -7.07 18.96
C PHE A 4 3.04 -7.41 17.65
N VAL A 5 2.78 -6.39 16.82
CA VAL A 5 2.15 -6.58 15.50
C VAL A 5 3.03 -7.46 14.61
N ALA A 6 4.35 -7.22 14.58
CA ALA A 6 5.29 -8.05 13.84
C ALA A 6 5.22 -9.52 14.31
N ALA A 7 5.22 -9.77 15.62
CA ALA A 7 5.12 -11.14 16.15
C ALA A 7 3.82 -11.85 15.69
N LEU A 8 2.68 -11.15 15.65
CA LEU A 8 1.42 -11.72 15.14
C LEU A 8 1.52 -12.14 13.67
N PHE A 9 2.19 -11.34 12.84
CA PHE A 9 2.36 -11.63 11.42
C PHE A 9 3.39 -12.73 11.14
N SER A 10 4.48 -12.77 11.91
CA SER A 10 5.44 -13.89 11.87
C SER A 10 4.73 -15.21 12.21
N GLU A 11 3.91 -15.24 13.26
CA GLU A 11 3.10 -16.40 13.63
C GLU A 11 2.09 -16.79 12.54
N ALA A 12 1.57 -15.81 11.80
CA ALA A 12 0.71 -16.04 10.64
C ALA A 12 1.48 -16.46 9.36
N GLY A 13 2.79 -16.71 9.47
CA GLY A 13 3.60 -17.31 8.42
C GLY A 13 4.37 -16.34 7.52
N LEU A 14 4.30 -15.02 7.77
CA LEU A 14 5.08 -14.04 7.02
C LEU A 14 6.58 -14.24 7.23
N ARG A 15 7.40 -13.75 6.29
CA ARG A 15 8.85 -13.61 6.51
C ARG A 15 9.09 -12.56 7.60
N ASP A 16 10.18 -12.69 8.33
CA ASP A 16 10.48 -11.77 9.45
C ASP A 16 10.66 -10.31 9.02
N GLU A 17 11.13 -10.07 7.79
CA GLU A 17 11.20 -8.73 7.22
C GLU A 17 9.82 -8.15 6.90
N ASP A 18 8.95 -8.96 6.29
CA ASP A 18 7.59 -8.61 5.94
C ASP A 18 6.74 -8.34 7.19
N ALA A 19 6.91 -9.17 8.22
CA ALA A 19 6.24 -9.01 9.50
C ALA A 19 6.68 -7.72 10.23
N ARG A 20 7.99 -7.42 10.24
CA ARG A 20 8.51 -6.15 10.78
C ARG A 20 7.96 -4.95 10.02
N LEU A 21 7.90 -5.03 8.70
CA LEU A 21 7.35 -3.98 7.86
C LEU A 21 5.87 -3.73 8.17
N MET A 22 5.06 -4.79 8.31
CA MET A 22 3.67 -4.67 8.72
C MET A 22 3.54 -4.01 10.10
N GLY A 23 4.38 -4.42 11.06
CA GLY A 23 4.41 -3.82 12.39
C GLY A 23 4.66 -2.31 12.36
N GLN A 24 5.62 -1.88 11.54
CA GLN A 24 5.92 -0.47 11.32
C GLN A 24 4.75 0.26 10.67
N ILE A 25 4.33 -0.15 9.47
CA ILE A 25 3.31 0.57 8.67
C ILE A 25 1.99 0.71 9.45
N LEU A 26 1.51 -0.36 10.07
CA LEU A 26 0.23 -0.32 10.76
C LEU A 26 0.27 0.56 12.02
N THR A 27 1.39 0.57 12.74
CA THR A 27 1.56 1.48 13.89
C THR A 27 1.70 2.93 13.42
N ASP A 28 2.42 3.18 12.33
CA ASP A 28 2.59 4.52 11.77
C ASP A 28 1.27 5.10 11.27
N ASN A 29 0.36 4.27 10.74
CA ASN A 29 -0.99 4.68 10.37
C ASN A 29 -1.82 5.10 11.60
N ASP A 30 -1.71 4.38 12.72
CA ASP A 30 -2.38 4.78 13.97
C ASP A 30 -1.86 6.12 14.49
N LEU A 31 -0.55 6.38 14.42
CA LEU A 31 0.05 7.67 14.79
C LEU A 31 -0.40 8.83 13.90
N ARG A 32 -1.01 8.52 12.75
CA ARG A 32 -1.59 9.49 11.82
C ARG A 32 -3.12 9.54 11.90
N CYS A 33 -3.71 8.88 12.89
CA CYS A 33 -5.15 8.74 13.09
C CYS A 33 -5.87 8.02 11.93
N VAL A 34 -5.16 7.24 11.11
CA VAL A 34 -5.74 6.42 10.05
C VAL A 34 -6.00 5.01 10.58
N PHE A 35 -6.80 4.93 11.66
CA PHE A 35 -7.01 3.70 12.41
C PHE A 35 -7.63 2.55 11.59
N SER A 36 -8.46 2.88 10.60
CA SER A 36 -9.07 1.90 9.68
C SER A 36 -8.04 1.12 8.86
N HIS A 37 -6.84 1.67 8.67
CA HIS A 37 -5.72 1.06 7.94
C HIS A 37 -4.48 0.89 8.84
N GLY A 38 -4.64 1.09 10.15
CA GLY A 38 -3.62 0.86 11.17
C GLY A 38 -3.78 -0.48 11.85
N THR A 39 -3.48 -0.59 13.14
CA THR A 39 -3.44 -1.89 13.84
C THR A 39 -4.81 -2.58 13.95
N ASN A 40 -5.92 -1.84 13.80
CA ASN A 40 -7.26 -2.42 13.73
C ASN A 40 -7.43 -3.39 12.54
N ALA A 41 -6.70 -3.15 11.44
CA ALA A 41 -6.76 -4.00 10.24
C ALA A 41 -6.08 -5.37 10.44
N CYS A 42 -5.24 -5.54 11.48
CA CYS A 42 -4.53 -6.79 11.76
C CYS A 42 -5.46 -8.00 11.79
N LYS A 43 -6.60 -7.88 12.49
CA LYS A 43 -7.55 -8.99 12.65
C LYS A 43 -7.96 -9.59 11.30
N GLN A 44 -8.26 -8.73 10.32
CA GLN A 44 -8.72 -9.16 9.01
C GLN A 44 -7.58 -9.80 8.20
N TYR A 45 -6.38 -9.20 8.20
CA TYR A 45 -5.24 -9.77 7.47
C TYR A 45 -4.80 -11.12 8.05
N LEU A 46 -4.73 -11.23 9.39
CA LEU A 46 -4.37 -12.49 10.06
C LEU A 46 -5.40 -13.59 9.78
N HIS A 47 -6.68 -13.24 9.70
CA HIS A 47 -7.73 -14.18 9.29
C HIS A 47 -7.51 -14.70 7.87
N TYR A 48 -7.32 -13.81 6.89
CA TYR A 48 -7.09 -14.23 5.50
C TYR A 48 -5.79 -15.03 5.30
N LEU A 49 -4.74 -14.70 6.04
CA LEU A 49 -3.49 -15.49 6.03
C LEU A 49 -3.71 -16.90 6.57
N ARG A 50 -4.45 -17.04 7.68
CA ARG A 50 -4.77 -18.35 8.27
C ARG A 50 -5.68 -19.20 7.38
N GLU A 51 -6.60 -18.58 6.65
CA GLU A 51 -7.47 -19.27 5.69
C GLU A 51 -6.79 -19.61 4.36
N GLY A 52 -5.53 -19.18 4.17
CA GLY A 52 -4.81 -19.37 2.90
C GLY A 52 -5.33 -18.48 1.77
N GLY A 53 -6.13 -17.47 2.07
CA GLY A 53 -6.66 -16.50 1.10
C GLY A 53 -5.65 -15.45 0.66
N ILE A 54 -4.48 -15.38 1.31
CA ILE A 54 -3.35 -14.50 0.98
C ILE A 54 -2.07 -15.32 1.02
N ASN A 55 -1.20 -15.14 0.03
CA ASN A 55 0.14 -15.75 0.06
C ASN A 55 0.98 -15.11 1.18
N PRO A 56 1.37 -15.87 2.23
CA PRO A 56 2.14 -15.31 3.35
C PRO A 56 3.61 -15.04 2.97
N ARG A 57 4.11 -15.62 1.88
CA ARG A 57 5.51 -15.51 1.45
C ARG A 57 5.58 -15.19 -0.04
N PRO A 58 5.02 -14.04 -0.47
CA PRO A 58 4.93 -13.71 -1.89
C PRO A 58 6.32 -13.52 -2.50
N ASP A 59 6.52 -14.05 -3.69
CA ASP A 59 7.71 -13.82 -4.51
C ASP A 59 7.43 -12.61 -5.43
N VAL A 60 7.70 -11.41 -4.92
CA VAL A 60 7.42 -10.15 -5.65
C VAL A 60 8.37 -10.03 -6.85
N LYS A 61 7.79 -10.00 -8.06
CA LYS A 61 8.56 -10.05 -9.31
C LYS A 61 8.41 -8.81 -10.16
N VAL A 62 9.49 -8.46 -10.85
CA VAL A 62 9.44 -7.51 -11.95
C VAL A 62 8.78 -8.17 -13.16
N VAL A 63 7.68 -7.60 -13.60
CA VAL A 63 6.98 -8.00 -14.83
C VAL A 63 7.50 -7.20 -16.01
N HIS A 64 7.72 -5.91 -15.79
CA HIS A 64 8.19 -4.99 -16.81
C HIS A 64 8.99 -3.87 -16.16
N GLU A 65 10.05 -3.45 -16.83
CA GLU A 65 10.89 -2.36 -16.37
C GLU A 65 11.41 -1.52 -17.54
N ALA A 66 11.27 -0.21 -17.40
CA ALA A 66 11.76 0.81 -18.31
C ALA A 66 12.42 1.94 -17.49
N PRO A 67 13.10 2.92 -18.11
CA PRO A 67 13.76 4.01 -17.37
C PRO A 67 12.81 4.73 -16.39
N GLY A 68 11.61 5.12 -16.86
CA GLY A 68 10.59 5.81 -16.06
C GLY A 68 9.39 4.95 -15.67
N ALA A 69 9.46 3.61 -15.74
CA ALA A 69 8.33 2.76 -15.38
C ALA A 69 8.75 1.43 -14.75
N LEU A 70 7.93 0.92 -13.84
CA LEU A 70 8.11 -0.38 -13.19
C LEU A 70 6.74 -1.05 -13.00
N VAL A 71 6.65 -2.33 -13.36
CA VAL A 71 5.48 -3.17 -13.09
C VAL A 71 5.89 -4.33 -12.20
N LEU A 72 5.25 -4.47 -11.04
CA LEU A 72 5.50 -5.55 -10.09
C LEU A 72 4.29 -6.47 -9.94
N ASP A 73 4.55 -7.76 -9.90
CA ASP A 73 3.59 -8.79 -9.51
C ASP A 73 3.76 -9.11 -8.02
N GLY A 74 2.66 -9.09 -7.26
CA GLY A 74 2.66 -9.31 -5.81
C GLY A 74 2.41 -10.75 -5.39
N ASP A 75 2.28 -11.69 -6.34
CA ASP A 75 2.19 -13.14 -6.09
C ASP A 75 1.08 -13.53 -5.08
N GLY A 76 -0.08 -12.87 -5.17
CA GLY A 76 -1.23 -13.11 -4.29
C GLY A 76 -1.01 -12.68 -2.83
N GLY A 77 0.08 -12.00 -2.53
CA GLY A 77 0.41 -11.51 -1.19
C GLY A 77 -0.37 -10.24 -0.81
N LEU A 78 -0.05 -9.72 0.37
CA LEU A 78 -0.50 -8.39 0.78
C LEU A 78 0.10 -7.32 -0.14
N GLY A 79 -0.70 -6.31 -0.51
CA GLY A 79 -0.27 -5.23 -1.40
C GLY A 79 0.83 -4.34 -0.82
N TYR A 80 1.00 -4.34 0.51
CA TYR A 80 2.07 -3.62 1.19
C TYR A 80 3.45 -3.93 0.60
N PHE A 81 3.76 -5.19 0.27
CA PHE A 81 5.10 -5.57 -0.19
C PHE A 81 5.45 -5.06 -1.59
N PRO A 82 4.69 -5.38 -2.66
CA PRO A 82 5.00 -4.85 -3.99
C PRO A 82 4.92 -3.32 -4.02
N CYS A 83 3.97 -2.70 -3.32
CA CYS A 83 3.84 -1.24 -3.31
C CYS A 83 5.00 -0.58 -2.55
N TRP A 84 5.38 -1.10 -1.37
CA TRP A 84 6.47 -0.53 -0.57
C TRP A 84 7.82 -0.64 -1.27
N HIS A 85 8.19 -1.84 -1.74
CA HIS A 85 9.46 -2.04 -2.45
C HIS A 85 9.48 -1.35 -3.82
N GLY A 86 8.36 -1.37 -4.54
CA GLY A 86 8.23 -0.65 -5.80
C GLY A 86 8.37 0.85 -5.66
N THR A 87 7.86 1.43 -4.56
CA THR A 87 7.95 2.87 -4.30
C THR A 87 9.41 3.33 -4.16
N GLU A 88 10.26 2.58 -3.47
CA GLU A 88 11.69 2.92 -3.36
C GLU A 88 12.38 2.94 -4.73
N ARG A 89 12.08 1.94 -5.55
CA ARG A 89 12.65 1.82 -6.89
C ARG A 89 12.14 2.93 -7.82
N ILE A 90 10.87 3.29 -7.71
CA ILE A 90 10.28 4.32 -8.58
C ILE A 90 10.75 5.73 -8.20
N ILE A 91 11.04 6.00 -6.93
CA ILE A 91 11.67 7.24 -6.47
C ILE A 91 13.05 7.40 -7.13
N ALA A 92 13.88 6.35 -7.11
CA ALA A 92 15.20 6.39 -7.74
C ALA A 92 15.10 6.68 -9.26
N LYS A 93 14.16 6.02 -9.95
CA LYS A 93 13.87 6.27 -11.37
C LYS A 93 13.34 7.68 -11.64
N ALA A 94 12.48 8.21 -10.78
CA ALA A 94 11.95 9.55 -10.91
C ALA A 94 13.07 10.61 -10.81
N LYS A 95 14.05 10.40 -9.91
CA LYS A 95 15.21 11.28 -9.79
C LYS A 95 16.09 11.30 -11.05
N THR A 96 16.18 10.18 -11.77
CA THR A 96 16.97 10.11 -13.01
C THR A 96 16.19 10.58 -14.24
N CYS A 97 14.88 10.32 -14.30
CA CYS A 97 14.07 10.54 -15.50
C CYS A 97 13.13 11.77 -15.40
N GLY A 98 13.13 12.47 -14.26
CA GLY A 98 12.21 13.58 -13.96
C GLY A 98 10.82 13.13 -13.51
N SER A 99 10.32 12.00 -14.01
CA SER A 99 9.09 11.36 -13.54
C SER A 99 9.17 9.85 -13.74
N ALA A 100 8.44 9.09 -12.92
CA ALA A 100 8.34 7.66 -13.10
C ALA A 100 7.01 7.09 -12.53
N VAL A 101 6.54 5.98 -13.09
CA VAL A 101 5.26 5.33 -12.73
C VAL A 101 5.47 3.89 -12.26
N LEU A 102 4.91 3.57 -11.10
CA LEU A 102 4.82 2.20 -10.58
C LEU A 102 3.41 1.65 -10.83
N THR A 103 3.33 0.42 -11.33
CA THR A 103 2.10 -0.38 -11.33
C THR A 103 2.34 -1.66 -10.54
N THR A 104 1.48 -1.97 -9.58
CA THR A 104 1.50 -3.23 -8.86
C THR A 104 0.24 -4.03 -9.18
N ARG A 105 0.37 -5.35 -9.30
CA ARG A 105 -0.75 -6.24 -9.64
C ARG A 105 -0.69 -7.54 -8.85
N ASN A 106 -1.76 -8.33 -8.94
CA ASN A 106 -1.85 -9.65 -8.31
C ASN A 106 -1.48 -9.62 -6.82
N HIS A 107 -2.13 -8.73 -6.07
CA HIS A 107 -2.00 -8.63 -4.62
C HIS A 107 -3.34 -8.25 -3.99
N HIS A 108 -3.40 -8.37 -2.68
CA HIS A 108 -4.53 -7.98 -1.84
C HIS A 108 -4.43 -6.49 -1.47
N HIS A 109 -5.11 -6.13 -0.39
CA HIS A 109 -5.16 -4.76 0.13
C HIS A 109 -3.76 -4.16 0.34
N PHE A 110 -3.59 -2.89 -0.05
CA PHE A 110 -2.32 -2.17 0.04
C PHE A 110 -2.25 -1.16 1.20
N GLY A 111 -3.24 -1.12 2.09
CA GLY A 111 -3.26 -0.17 3.20
C GLY A 111 -3.61 1.26 2.80
N ALA A 112 -3.19 2.23 3.62
CA ALA A 112 -3.43 3.64 3.33
C ALA A 112 -2.53 4.11 2.18
N ALA A 113 -3.07 4.86 1.21
CA ALA A 113 -2.32 5.34 0.05
C ALA A 113 -1.18 6.30 0.47
N GLY A 114 -1.39 7.05 1.56
CA GLY A 114 -0.39 7.93 2.15
C GLY A 114 0.89 7.25 2.61
N ASN A 115 0.91 5.92 2.79
CA ASN A 115 2.13 5.17 3.09
C ASN A 115 3.19 5.34 2.00
N TYR A 116 2.77 5.43 0.74
CA TYR A 116 3.66 5.45 -0.41
C TYR A 116 4.07 6.88 -0.77
N THR A 117 3.12 7.82 -0.77
CA THR A 117 3.38 9.21 -1.12
C THR A 117 4.27 9.91 -0.08
N ARG A 118 4.18 9.54 1.20
CA ARG A 118 5.09 10.00 2.25
C ARG A 118 6.55 9.65 1.99
N ARG A 119 6.81 8.50 1.34
CA ARG A 119 8.18 8.12 0.96
C ARG A 119 8.73 8.99 -0.15
N ALA A 120 7.89 9.33 -1.13
CA ALA A 120 8.26 10.27 -2.18
C ALA A 120 8.66 11.62 -1.57
N VAL A 121 7.87 12.14 -0.63
CA VAL A 121 8.19 13.39 0.09
C VAL A 121 9.48 13.28 0.88
N ALA A 122 9.73 12.18 1.58
CA ALA A 122 10.98 11.97 2.31
C ALA A 122 12.22 11.96 1.38
N ALA A 123 12.01 11.70 0.09
CA ALA A 123 13.04 11.74 -0.94
C ALA A 123 13.06 13.04 -1.76
N ASP A 124 12.34 14.08 -1.32
CA ASP A 124 12.15 15.36 -2.01
C ASP A 124 11.52 15.21 -3.41
N CYS A 125 10.49 14.36 -3.49
CA CYS A 125 9.71 14.10 -4.70
C CYS A 125 8.21 14.32 -4.45
N ILE A 126 7.49 14.75 -5.48
CA ILE A 126 6.02 14.73 -5.47
C ILE A 126 5.55 13.28 -5.62
N GLY A 127 4.61 12.87 -4.77
CA GLY A 127 4.06 11.51 -4.73
C GLY A 127 2.57 11.49 -5.05
N LEU A 128 2.17 10.55 -5.91
CA LEU A 128 0.78 10.22 -6.21
C LEU A 128 0.59 8.72 -5.99
N ALA A 129 -0.43 8.32 -5.24
CA ALA A 129 -0.79 6.93 -5.04
C ALA A 129 -2.30 6.74 -5.09
N ALA A 130 -2.74 5.75 -5.85
CA ALA A 130 -4.13 5.36 -5.93
C ALA A 130 -4.25 3.84 -6.06
N SER A 131 -5.38 3.29 -5.65
CA SER A 131 -5.76 1.90 -5.87
C SER A 131 -7.26 1.81 -6.03
N ASN A 132 -7.74 0.70 -6.57
CA ASN A 132 -9.15 0.36 -6.57
C ASN A 132 -9.48 -0.65 -5.46
N HIS A 133 -10.72 -0.62 -4.97
CA HIS A 133 -11.24 -1.72 -4.17
C HIS A 133 -11.79 -2.83 -5.08
N ARG A 134 -11.84 -4.04 -4.53
CA ARG A 134 -12.59 -5.13 -5.18
C ARG A 134 -14.08 -4.78 -5.10
N SER A 135 -14.73 -4.65 -6.24
CA SER A 135 -16.18 -4.58 -6.33
C SER A 135 -16.75 -5.97 -6.57
N THR A 136 -17.84 -6.30 -5.87
CA THR A 136 -18.64 -7.49 -6.17
C THR A 136 -19.74 -7.10 -7.15
N HIS A 137 -19.78 -7.78 -8.30
CA HIS A 137 -20.84 -7.58 -9.28
C HIS A 137 -22.04 -8.46 -8.91
N ASP A 138 -23.18 -7.82 -8.72
CA ASP A 138 -24.46 -8.47 -8.44
C ASP A 138 -25.50 -7.91 -9.41
N PRO A 139 -26.05 -8.74 -10.34
CA PRO A 139 -27.08 -8.31 -11.28
C PRO A 139 -28.34 -7.74 -10.60
N GLY A 140 -28.58 -8.05 -9.34
CA GLY A 140 -29.68 -7.52 -8.54
C GLY A 140 -29.42 -6.15 -7.92
N ARG A 141 -28.21 -5.59 -8.03
CA ARG A 141 -27.86 -4.29 -7.47
C ARG A 141 -27.76 -3.20 -8.54
N PRO A 142 -28.07 -1.93 -8.19
CA PRO A 142 -27.89 -0.82 -9.11
C PRO A 142 -26.44 -0.70 -9.59
N VAL A 143 -26.22 -0.26 -10.84
CA VAL A 143 -24.87 -0.20 -11.43
C VAL A 143 -23.89 0.66 -10.61
N TYR A 144 -24.41 1.70 -9.95
CA TYR A 144 -23.61 2.59 -9.08
C TYR A 144 -23.11 1.93 -7.80
N SER A 145 -23.65 0.76 -7.41
CA SER A 145 -23.14 -0.02 -6.26
C SER A 145 -21.74 -0.59 -6.47
N THR A 146 -21.25 -0.55 -7.72
CA THR A 146 -19.87 -0.91 -8.08
C THR A 146 -18.87 0.22 -7.80
N ILE A 147 -19.34 1.45 -7.55
CA ILE A 147 -18.49 2.58 -7.19
C ILE A 147 -18.03 2.37 -5.75
N THR A 148 -16.76 2.04 -5.60
CA THR A 148 -16.12 1.86 -4.30
C THR A 148 -15.31 3.09 -3.89
N SER A 149 -14.95 3.18 -2.62
CA SER A 149 -14.17 4.28 -2.07
C SER A 149 -12.67 4.17 -2.41
N SER A 150 -12.32 4.16 -3.70
CA SER A 150 -10.93 4.06 -4.17
C SER A 150 -10.09 5.19 -3.55
N PRO A 151 -8.99 4.88 -2.84
CA PRO A 151 -8.18 5.90 -2.20
C PRO A 151 -7.33 6.67 -3.23
N LEU A 152 -7.12 7.95 -2.94
CA LEU A 152 -6.17 8.83 -3.62
C LEU A 152 -5.34 9.55 -2.56
N SER A 153 -4.02 9.45 -2.69
CA SER A 153 -3.08 10.27 -1.95
C SER A 153 -2.22 11.11 -2.88
N ILE A 154 -2.00 12.36 -2.48
CA ILE A 154 -1.11 13.33 -3.12
C ILE A 154 -0.21 13.91 -2.03
N ALA A 155 1.10 13.91 -2.26
CA ALA A 155 2.06 14.48 -1.32
C ALA A 155 3.08 15.36 -2.05
N VAL A 156 3.34 16.54 -1.50
CA VAL A 156 4.19 17.57 -2.11
C VAL A 156 5.19 18.08 -1.07
N PRO A 157 6.51 18.04 -1.32
CA PRO A 157 7.52 18.63 -0.45
C PRO A 157 7.38 20.16 -0.44
N ALA A 158 7.72 20.80 0.69
CA ALA A 158 7.50 22.23 0.91
C ALA A 158 8.76 22.97 1.40
N GLY A 159 9.95 22.48 1.05
CA GLY A 159 11.22 23.03 1.51
C GLY A 159 11.36 22.96 3.04
N GLU A 160 11.49 24.11 3.68
CA GLU A 160 11.60 24.22 5.15
C GLU A 160 10.25 24.08 5.88
N GLN A 161 9.13 24.12 5.16
CA GLN A 161 7.79 23.99 5.74
C GLN A 161 7.34 22.53 5.79
N PRO A 162 6.38 22.18 6.67
CA PRO A 162 5.77 20.87 6.64
C PRO A 162 5.19 20.54 5.25
N PRO A 163 5.39 19.32 4.74
CA PRO A 163 4.89 18.93 3.43
C PRO A 163 3.36 18.88 3.42
N LEU A 164 2.77 19.17 2.26
CA LEU A 164 1.34 18.95 2.03
C LEU A 164 1.11 17.47 1.74
N ILE A 165 0.21 16.84 2.49
CA ILE A 165 -0.12 15.42 2.31
C ILE A 165 -1.63 15.24 2.41
N LEU A 166 -2.26 15.00 1.27
CA LEU A 166 -3.64 14.57 1.15
C LEU A 166 -3.67 13.05 1.07
N ASP A 167 -4.50 12.41 1.88
CA ASP A 167 -4.81 10.98 1.79
C ASP A 167 -6.31 10.83 2.06
N MET A 168 -7.06 10.55 1.00
CA MET A 168 -8.52 10.55 1.02
C MET A 168 -9.09 9.33 0.34
N ALA A 169 -10.29 8.95 0.77
CA ALA A 169 -11.08 7.95 0.07
C ALA A 169 -12.01 8.66 -0.94
N GLY A 170 -12.23 8.04 -2.11
CA GLY A 170 -13.05 8.63 -3.18
C GLY A 170 -14.56 8.57 -2.94
N GLY A 171 -15.03 7.84 -1.93
CA GLY A 171 -16.43 7.75 -1.55
C GLY A 171 -16.84 8.87 -0.58
N ILE A 172 -18.06 9.37 -0.74
CA ILE A 172 -18.73 10.19 0.28
C ILE A 172 -19.30 9.22 1.32
N LEU A 173 -18.98 9.46 2.60
CA LEU A 173 -19.45 8.69 3.76
C LEU A 173 -20.97 8.46 3.75
#